data_AF-A0AAV8BTV9-F1
#
_entry.id   AF-A0AAV8BTV9-F1
#
_cell.length_a   1.000
_cell.length_b   1.000
_cell.length_c   1.000
_cell.angle_alpha   90.00
_cell.angle_beta   90.00
_cell.angle_gamma   90.00
#
_symmetry.space_group_name_H-M   'P 1'
#
loop_
_entity.id
_entity.type
_entity.pdbx_description
1 polymer ?
#
loop_
_entity_poly.entity_id
_entity_poly.type
_entity_poly.pdbx_seq_one_letter_code
_entity_poly.pdbx_strand_id
1 'polypeptide(L)'
;MNTSLLHEDVYKFPKLEHTDEFRFLDKAAILLDSEAEHSKKYPEVCTVTQVEEVKILFRLLPVWASGIVYSAAYSQMWTTFIQQGTAMDTKFMSISIPSASLSTFEVLCVMALVLIYNKLPKIAIEPTKLQRIGIGYFFMILTMAVAAFVEMRRLESVRNGDVISIAWQLPQYFLIAGSEMFTYITQLEFFYDEAPDSMKSMCTSFSLLAISLGNYLSSFIVTLVTASTGTGGNSGWIPDDLNRGHLDYFFWSLCCLSAVNFVAYVAFAKRYKLKRIIVEL
;
A
#
# COMPACT_ATOMS: atom_id res chain seq x y z
N MET A 1 20.23 -28.53 -13.80
CA MET A 1 19.81 -29.25 -12.57
C MET A 1 19.05 -30.48 -13.04
N ASN A 2 19.36 -31.67 -12.53
CA ASN A 2 18.76 -32.91 -13.03
C ASN A 2 17.31 -32.98 -12.51
N THR A 3 16.32 -32.86 -13.40
CA THR A 3 14.88 -32.80 -13.04
C THR A 3 14.34 -34.12 -12.50
N SER A 4 15.10 -35.21 -12.63
CA SER A 4 14.74 -36.56 -12.17
C SER A 4 14.70 -36.74 -10.64
N LEU A 5 15.16 -35.75 -9.87
CA LEU A 5 15.25 -35.82 -8.40
C LEU A 5 14.12 -35.07 -7.67
N LEU A 6 13.17 -34.50 -8.41
CA LEU A 6 12.13 -33.64 -7.87
C LEU A 6 10.86 -34.44 -7.54
N HIS A 7 10.34 -34.29 -6.32
CA HIS A 7 9.08 -34.92 -5.89
C HIS A 7 7.85 -34.10 -6.37
N GLU A 8 6.93 -34.74 -7.08
CA GLU A 8 5.68 -34.11 -7.55
C GLU A 8 4.49 -35.05 -7.34
N ASP A 9 3.42 -34.55 -6.72
CA ASP A 9 2.17 -35.31 -6.52
C ASP A 9 1.21 -35.10 -7.69
N VAL A 10 0.57 -36.19 -8.14
CA VAL A 10 -0.27 -36.24 -9.37
C VAL A 10 -1.64 -35.56 -9.22
N TYR A 11 -2.08 -35.15 -8.02
CA TYR A 11 -3.46 -34.65 -7.83
C TYR A 11 -3.59 -33.48 -6.82
N LYS A 12 -3.94 -32.28 -7.31
CA LYS A 12 -5.06 -31.39 -6.84
C LYS A 12 -5.02 -29.96 -7.39
N PHE A 13 -3.91 -29.48 -7.92
CA PHE A 13 -3.75 -28.10 -8.41
C PHE A 13 -2.97 -28.05 -9.74
N PRO A 14 -3.20 -27.04 -10.60
CA PRO A 14 -2.47 -26.91 -11.86
C PRO A 14 -0.96 -26.72 -11.62
N LYS A 15 -0.14 -27.39 -12.43
CA LYS A 15 1.32 -27.38 -12.30
C LYS A 15 1.90 -25.99 -12.54
N LEU A 16 2.79 -25.56 -11.66
CA LEU A 16 3.52 -24.29 -11.79
C LEU A 16 4.82 -24.52 -12.58
N GLU A 17 5.15 -23.57 -13.46
CA GLU A 17 6.41 -23.63 -14.20
C GLU A 17 7.58 -23.44 -13.22
N HIS A 18 8.56 -24.36 -13.25
CA HIS A 18 9.75 -24.25 -12.41
C HIS A 18 10.52 -22.97 -12.76
N THR A 19 10.88 -22.19 -11.74
CA THR A 19 11.61 -20.94 -11.93
C THR A 19 13.01 -21.00 -11.33
N ASP A 20 13.98 -20.45 -12.08
CA ASP A 20 15.38 -20.34 -11.63
C ASP A 20 15.60 -19.30 -10.50
N GLU A 21 14.55 -18.62 -10.06
CA GLU A 21 14.61 -17.66 -8.94
C GLU A 21 14.55 -18.39 -7.60
N PHE A 22 15.30 -17.88 -6.61
CA PHE A 22 15.36 -18.44 -5.25
C PHE A 22 15.69 -19.94 -5.21
N ARG A 23 16.66 -20.40 -6.02
CA ARG A 23 17.13 -21.81 -6.10
C ARG A 23 17.50 -22.47 -4.77
N PHE A 24 17.73 -21.71 -3.70
CA PHE A 24 17.95 -22.30 -2.38
C PHE A 24 16.70 -22.98 -1.83
N LEU A 25 15.49 -22.54 -2.23
CA LEU A 25 14.22 -23.16 -1.85
C LEU A 25 14.00 -24.50 -2.57
N ASP A 26 14.60 -24.70 -3.75
CA ASP A 26 14.52 -25.97 -4.49
C ASP A 26 15.04 -27.15 -3.69
N LYS A 27 15.94 -26.91 -2.73
CA LYS A 27 16.48 -27.94 -1.83
C LYS A 27 15.40 -28.63 -1.00
N ALA A 28 14.27 -27.97 -0.75
CA ALA A 28 13.15 -28.54 0.00
C ALA A 28 12.35 -29.58 -0.80
N ALA A 29 12.55 -29.68 -2.13
CA ALA A 29 11.86 -30.61 -3.01
C ALA A 29 12.75 -31.73 -3.57
N ILE A 30 13.99 -31.85 -3.07
CA ILE A 30 14.94 -32.88 -3.52
C ILE A 30 14.74 -34.16 -2.69
N LEU A 31 14.51 -35.29 -3.37
CA LEU A 31 14.61 -36.61 -2.75
C LEU A 31 16.06 -37.08 -2.80
N LEU A 32 16.66 -37.39 -1.65
CA LEU A 32 17.97 -38.03 -1.58
C LEU A 32 17.79 -39.56 -1.63
N ASP A 33 18.56 -40.25 -2.48
CA ASP A 33 18.47 -41.70 -2.71
C ASP A 33 18.61 -42.54 -1.41
N SER A 34 19.30 -42.04 -0.37
CA SER A 34 19.42 -42.74 0.92
C SER A 34 18.17 -42.65 1.80
N GLU A 35 17.25 -41.73 1.52
CA GLU A 35 16.00 -41.54 2.27
C GLU A 35 14.80 -42.23 1.61
N ALA A 36 14.94 -42.71 0.37
CA ALA A 36 13.88 -43.40 -0.38
C ALA A 36 13.40 -44.71 0.29
N GLU A 37 14.28 -45.43 1.02
CA GLU A 37 13.87 -46.61 1.79
C GLU A 37 13.19 -46.26 3.13
N HIS A 38 13.56 -45.14 3.76
CA HIS A 38 12.98 -44.67 5.02
C HIS A 38 11.67 -43.87 4.82
N SER A 39 11.49 -43.29 3.62
CA SER A 39 10.40 -42.40 3.19
C SER A 39 9.03 -43.05 3.08
N LYS A 40 8.93 -44.39 2.99
CA LYS A 40 7.62 -45.09 2.95
C LYS A 40 6.72 -44.83 4.16
N LYS A 41 7.25 -44.27 5.26
CA LYS A 41 6.50 -44.05 6.50
C LYS A 41 6.12 -42.58 6.76
N TYR A 42 6.92 -41.61 6.32
CA TYR A 42 6.65 -40.16 6.43
C TYR A 42 7.46 -39.39 5.37
N PRO A 43 6.87 -38.93 4.26
CA PRO A 43 7.57 -38.04 3.35
C PRO A 43 7.47 -36.61 3.90
N GLU A 44 8.50 -36.13 4.59
CA GLU A 44 8.64 -34.73 5.04
C GLU A 44 9.18 -33.80 3.92
N VAL A 45 9.17 -34.25 2.66
CA VAL A 45 9.72 -33.51 1.52
C VAL A 45 8.62 -32.68 0.85
N CYS A 46 8.88 -31.40 0.60
CA CYS A 46 7.92 -30.53 -0.09
C CYS A 46 7.83 -30.89 -1.58
N THR A 47 6.66 -30.72 -2.18
CA THR A 47 6.54 -30.87 -3.64
C THR A 47 7.16 -29.67 -4.37
N VAL A 48 7.57 -29.86 -5.63
CA VAL A 48 8.04 -28.73 -6.47
C VAL A 48 7.00 -27.61 -6.53
N THR A 49 5.73 -27.98 -6.64
CA THR A 49 4.61 -27.03 -6.63
C THR A 49 4.62 -26.22 -5.34
N GLN A 50 4.69 -26.85 -4.16
CA GLN A 50 4.76 -26.13 -2.88
C GLN A 50 5.97 -25.18 -2.79
N VAL A 51 7.12 -25.59 -3.33
CA VAL A 51 8.31 -24.74 -3.38
C VAL A 51 8.09 -23.52 -4.29
N GLU A 52 7.50 -23.70 -5.47
CA GLU A 52 7.16 -22.60 -6.39
C GLU A 52 6.08 -21.67 -5.80
N GLU A 53 5.11 -22.21 -5.06
CA GLU A 53 4.12 -21.41 -4.32
C GLU A 53 4.79 -20.44 -3.33
N VAL A 54 5.80 -20.92 -2.59
CA VAL A 54 6.60 -20.07 -1.68
C VAL A 54 7.45 -19.08 -2.45
N LYS A 55 8.08 -19.47 -3.57
CA LYS A 55 8.86 -18.55 -4.42
C LYS A 55 8.02 -17.38 -4.94
N ILE A 56 6.76 -17.62 -5.32
CA ILE A 56 5.81 -16.58 -5.73
C ILE A 56 5.57 -15.58 -4.59
N LEU A 57 5.37 -16.06 -3.36
CA LEU A 57 5.25 -15.17 -2.20
C LEU A 57 6.50 -14.31 -1.99
N PHE A 58 7.70 -14.90 -2.09
CA PHE A 58 8.95 -14.14 -2.00
C PHE A 58 9.07 -13.08 -3.10
N ARG A 59 8.57 -13.36 -4.31
CA ARG A 59 8.53 -12.39 -5.41
C ARG A 59 7.54 -11.24 -5.15
N LEU A 60 6.46 -11.50 -4.42
CA LEU A 60 5.46 -10.50 -4.03
C LEU A 60 5.94 -9.58 -2.90
N LEU A 61 6.85 -10.03 -2.03
CA LEU A 61 7.29 -9.29 -0.84
C LEU A 61 7.79 -7.85 -1.12
N PRO A 62 8.57 -7.56 -2.17
CA PRO A 62 9.02 -6.18 -2.43
C PRO A 62 7.87 -5.23 -2.79
N VAL A 63 6.91 -5.70 -3.59
CA VAL A 63 5.70 -4.94 -3.95
C VAL A 63 4.75 -4.80 -2.75
N TRP A 64 4.67 -5.85 -1.93
CA TRP A 64 3.93 -5.82 -0.67
C TRP A 64 4.51 -4.81 0.32
N ALA A 65 5.83 -4.78 0.49
CA ALA A 65 6.53 -3.91 1.43
C ALA A 65 6.33 -2.42 1.09
N SER A 66 6.30 -2.05 -0.19
CA SER A 66 5.98 -0.66 -0.57
C SER A 66 4.54 -0.26 -0.20
N GLY A 67 3.65 -1.24 -0.07
CA GLY A 67 2.28 -1.06 0.41
C GLY A 67 2.20 -0.63 1.87
N ILE A 68 3.20 -0.98 2.69
CA ILE A 68 3.28 -0.58 4.10
C ILE A 68 3.48 0.94 4.19
N VAL A 69 4.41 1.48 3.42
CA VAL A 69 4.71 2.93 3.41
C VAL A 69 3.51 3.71 2.85
N TYR A 70 2.87 3.18 1.80
CA TYR A 70 1.61 3.74 1.30
C TYR A 70 0.54 3.78 2.39
N SER A 71 0.34 2.69 3.11
CA SER A 71 -0.66 2.62 4.18
C SER A 71 -0.36 3.58 5.33
N ALA A 72 0.90 3.85 5.64
CA ALA A 72 1.30 4.85 6.64
C ALA A 72 0.98 6.29 6.21
N ALA A 73 1.08 6.59 4.92
CA ALA A 73 0.65 7.88 4.37
C ALA A 73 -0.89 7.97 4.33
N TYR A 74 -1.56 6.89 3.93
CA TYR A 74 -3.02 6.84 3.88
C TYR A 74 -3.66 7.00 5.26
N SER A 75 -3.08 6.43 6.32
CA SER A 75 -3.62 6.52 7.69
C SER A 75 -3.71 7.96 8.21
N GLN A 76 -2.96 8.90 7.63
CA GLN A 76 -3.04 10.33 7.99
C GLN A 76 -4.43 10.94 7.78
N MET A 77 -5.22 10.37 6.86
CA MET A 77 -6.59 10.80 6.62
C MET A 77 -7.46 10.74 7.89
N TRP A 78 -7.23 9.74 8.74
CA TRP A 78 -7.99 9.51 9.96
C TRP A 78 -7.43 10.26 11.18
N THR A 79 -6.28 10.93 11.03
CA THR A 79 -5.58 11.58 12.14
C THR A 79 -5.23 13.03 11.79
N THR A 80 -4.11 13.26 11.13
CA THR A 80 -3.54 14.60 10.89
C THR A 80 -4.39 15.43 9.95
N PHE A 81 -5.14 14.83 9.02
CA PHE A 81 -6.10 15.56 8.19
C PHE A 81 -7.28 16.09 9.03
N ILE A 82 -7.74 15.31 10.02
CA ILE A 82 -8.77 15.75 10.97
C ILE A 82 -8.22 16.84 11.89
N GLN A 83 -6.97 16.73 12.33
CA GLN A 83 -6.31 17.77 13.14
C GLN A 83 -6.20 19.09 12.37
N GLN A 84 -5.75 19.04 11.11
CA GLN A 84 -5.74 20.19 10.21
C GLN A 84 -7.13 20.81 10.09
N GLY A 85 -8.16 20.00 9.78
CA GLY A 85 -9.52 20.51 9.62
C GLY A 85 -10.13 21.09 10.89
N THR A 86 -9.76 20.55 12.06
CA THR A 86 -10.21 21.06 13.37
C THR A 86 -9.65 22.46 13.65
N ALA A 87 -8.52 22.81 13.05
CA ALA A 87 -7.91 24.15 13.12
C ALA A 87 -8.39 25.11 12.02
N MET A 88 -9.47 24.76 11.29
CA MET A 88 -10.06 25.55 10.19
C MET A 88 -11.50 25.96 10.52
N ASP A 89 -12.08 26.86 9.73
CA ASP A 89 -13.49 27.23 9.87
C ASP A 89 -14.39 26.12 9.31
N THR A 90 -15.10 25.46 10.20
CA THR A 90 -16.02 24.35 9.90
C THR A 90 -17.38 24.81 9.39
N LYS A 91 -17.66 26.11 9.39
CA LYS A 91 -18.93 26.63 8.85
C LYS A 91 -18.90 26.64 7.33
N PHE A 92 -19.81 25.88 6.73
CA PHE A 92 -20.07 25.90 5.30
C PHE A 92 -21.50 26.40 5.03
N MET A 93 -21.61 27.60 4.46
CA MET A 93 -22.83 28.35 4.12
C MET A 93 -23.81 28.68 5.26
N SER A 94 -24.02 27.79 6.22
CA SER A 94 -24.77 27.96 7.49
C SER A 94 -24.69 26.72 8.40
N ILE A 95 -24.15 25.61 7.90
CA ILE A 95 -24.05 24.33 8.61
C ILE A 95 -22.61 24.16 9.10
N SER A 96 -22.44 23.74 10.35
CA SER A 96 -21.14 23.33 10.87
C SER A 96 -20.85 21.90 10.41
N ILE A 97 -19.83 21.74 9.58
CA ILE A 97 -19.37 20.44 9.07
C ILE A 97 -18.19 19.98 9.94
N PRO A 98 -18.34 18.91 10.74
CA PRO A 98 -17.23 18.38 11.52
C PRO A 98 -16.11 17.88 10.61
N SER A 99 -14.85 18.13 10.99
CA SER A 99 -13.68 17.73 10.20
C SER A 99 -13.63 16.23 9.91
N ALA A 100 -14.07 15.40 10.86
CA ALA A 100 -14.15 13.96 10.70
C ALA A 100 -15.13 13.52 9.59
N SER A 101 -16.16 14.31 9.29
CA SER A 101 -17.14 13.98 8.24
C SER A 101 -16.61 14.15 6.81
N LEU A 102 -15.43 14.75 6.62
CA LEU A 102 -14.76 14.79 5.32
C LEU A 102 -14.39 13.39 4.81
N SER A 103 -14.26 12.41 5.71
CA SER A 103 -14.17 10.98 5.32
C SER A 103 -15.38 10.53 4.50
N THR A 104 -16.58 11.07 4.74
CA THR A 104 -17.76 10.76 3.92
C THR A 104 -17.62 11.34 2.52
N PHE A 105 -17.06 12.54 2.38
CA PHE A 105 -16.79 13.13 1.06
C PHE A 105 -15.80 12.27 0.26
N GLU A 106 -14.78 11.75 0.93
CA GLU A 106 -13.80 10.82 0.33
C GLU A 106 -14.48 9.54 -0.18
N VAL A 107 -15.30 8.88 0.65
CA VAL A 107 -16.04 7.68 0.25
C VAL A 107 -16.95 7.94 -0.95
N LEU A 108 -17.64 9.09 -0.98
CA LEU A 108 -18.45 9.51 -2.13
C LEU A 108 -17.59 9.68 -3.39
N CYS A 109 -16.39 10.26 -3.25
CA CYS A 109 -15.43 10.39 -4.36
C CYS A 109 -14.96 9.03 -4.86
N VAL A 110 -14.60 8.09 -3.97
CA VAL A 110 -14.20 6.72 -4.36
C VAL A 110 -15.32 6.06 -5.16
N MET A 111 -16.56 6.09 -4.65
CA MET A 111 -17.71 5.50 -5.34
C MET A 111 -17.90 6.13 -6.73
N ALA A 112 -17.86 7.46 -6.84
CA ALA A 112 -18.01 8.14 -8.11
C ALA A 112 -16.88 7.79 -9.09
N LEU A 113 -15.63 7.78 -8.63
CA LEU A 113 -14.46 7.46 -9.44
C LEU A 113 -14.50 6.01 -9.95
N VAL A 114 -14.90 5.05 -9.11
CA VAL A 114 -15.09 3.65 -9.51
C VAL A 114 -16.16 3.52 -10.60
N LEU A 115 -17.31 4.18 -10.44
CA LEU A 115 -18.37 4.15 -11.43
C LEU A 115 -17.92 4.77 -12.76
N ILE A 116 -17.24 5.91 -12.71
CA ILE A 116 -16.68 6.56 -13.89
C ILE A 116 -15.67 5.63 -14.57
N TYR A 117 -14.72 5.08 -13.82
CA TYR A 117 -13.67 4.19 -14.32
C TYR A 117 -14.26 2.97 -15.04
N ASN A 118 -15.30 2.35 -14.46
CA ASN A 118 -15.98 1.19 -15.05
C ASN A 118 -16.80 1.51 -16.31
N LYS A 119 -17.20 2.78 -16.50
CA LYS A 119 -17.99 3.24 -17.65
C LYS A 119 -17.12 3.78 -18.79
N LEU A 120 -15.86 4.11 -18.53
CA LEU A 120 -14.95 4.54 -19.57
C LEU A 120 -14.81 3.41 -20.61
N PRO A 121 -14.94 3.72 -21.91
CA PRO A 121 -14.68 2.73 -22.94
C PRO A 121 -13.26 2.22 -22.71
N LYS A 122 -13.10 0.90 -22.61
CA LYS A 122 -11.78 0.28 -22.50
C LYS A 122 -10.99 0.69 -23.74
N ILE A 123 -10.20 1.74 -23.62
CA ILE A 123 -9.23 2.14 -24.64
C ILE A 123 -8.32 0.93 -24.83
N ALA A 124 -7.84 0.69 -26.05
CA ALA A 124 -7.08 -0.51 -26.42
C ALA A 124 -5.83 -0.82 -25.53
N ILE A 125 -5.46 0.08 -24.62
CA ILE A 125 -4.38 -0.08 -23.66
C ILE A 125 -4.97 0.03 -22.24
N GLU A 126 -5.49 -1.08 -21.72
CA GLU A 126 -5.91 -1.17 -20.32
C GLU A 126 -4.64 -1.26 -19.44
N PRO A 127 -4.45 -0.37 -18.45
CA PRO A 127 -3.24 -0.39 -17.63
C PRO A 127 -3.18 -1.69 -16.82
N THR A 128 -1.97 -2.26 -16.69
CA THR A 128 -1.76 -3.45 -15.87
C THR A 128 -2.05 -3.16 -14.40
N LYS A 129 -2.33 -4.20 -13.59
CA LYS A 129 -2.57 -4.02 -12.14
C LYS A 129 -1.40 -3.32 -11.43
N LEU A 130 -0.16 -3.65 -11.81
CA LEU A 130 1.02 -2.94 -11.30
C LEU A 130 1.04 -1.47 -11.75
N GLN A 131 0.68 -1.15 -12.99
CA GLN A 131 0.58 0.25 -13.42
C GLN A 131 -0.50 1.01 -12.64
N ARG A 132 -1.66 0.40 -12.41
CA ARG A 132 -2.75 0.97 -11.61
C ARG A 132 -2.30 1.26 -10.18
N ILE A 133 -1.64 0.31 -9.49
CA ILE A 133 -1.06 0.55 -8.15
C ILE A 133 -0.05 1.73 -8.19
N GLY A 134 0.79 1.79 -9.22
CA GLY A 134 1.72 2.92 -9.42
C GLY A 134 1.02 4.27 -9.58
N ILE A 135 -0.08 4.34 -10.35
CA ILE A 135 -0.92 5.54 -10.46
C ILE A 135 -1.42 5.94 -9.08
N GLY A 136 -1.91 5.00 -8.28
CA GLY A 136 -2.39 5.27 -6.93
C GLY A 136 -1.29 5.85 -6.02
N TYR A 137 -0.09 5.29 -6.04
CA TYR A 137 1.05 5.85 -5.29
C TYR A 137 1.41 7.26 -5.73
N PHE A 138 1.33 7.55 -7.03
CA PHE A 138 1.54 8.90 -7.54
C PHE A 138 0.47 9.88 -7.02
N PHE A 139 -0.80 9.47 -7.01
CA PHE A 139 -1.87 10.27 -6.41
C PHE A 139 -1.63 10.52 -4.92
N MET A 140 -1.09 9.54 -4.17
CA MET A 140 -0.71 9.75 -2.77
C MET A 140 0.35 10.85 -2.58
N ILE A 141 1.34 10.93 -3.47
CA ILE A 141 2.34 12.02 -3.45
C ILE A 141 1.63 13.37 -3.63
N LEU A 142 0.73 13.46 -4.60
CA LEU A 142 -0.05 14.68 -4.86
C LEU A 142 -0.93 15.04 -3.65
N THR A 143 -1.59 14.05 -3.03
CA THR A 143 -2.39 14.24 -1.81
C THR A 143 -1.56 14.87 -0.71
N MET A 144 -0.38 14.32 -0.40
CA MET A 144 0.49 14.84 0.66
C MET A 144 1.04 16.23 0.33
N ALA A 145 1.39 16.48 -0.94
CA ALA A 145 1.81 17.81 -1.39
C ALA A 145 0.69 18.85 -1.23
N VAL A 146 -0.53 18.52 -1.67
CA VAL A 146 -1.70 19.41 -1.50
C VAL A 146 -2.01 19.65 -0.03
N ALA A 147 -1.96 18.62 0.82
CA ALA A 147 -2.16 18.78 2.25
C ALA A 147 -1.12 19.73 2.88
N ALA A 148 0.14 19.62 2.46
CA ALA A 148 1.20 20.54 2.88
C ALA A 148 0.91 21.98 2.42
N PHE A 149 0.52 22.18 1.16
CA PHE A 149 0.18 23.51 0.65
C PHE A 149 -1.02 24.14 1.35
N VAL A 150 -2.07 23.35 1.61
CA VAL A 150 -3.24 23.81 2.37
C VAL A 150 -2.82 24.23 3.78
N GLU A 151 -1.93 23.48 4.42
CA GLU A 151 -1.42 23.82 5.75
C GLU A 151 -0.57 25.09 5.75
N MET A 152 0.31 25.26 4.76
CA MET A 152 1.08 26.49 4.60
C MET A 152 0.16 27.71 4.45
N ARG A 153 -0.91 27.59 3.66
CA ARG A 153 -1.93 28.64 3.50
C ARG A 153 -2.72 28.89 4.79
N ARG A 154 -3.05 27.83 5.54
CA ARG A 154 -3.72 27.94 6.84
C ARG A 154 -2.85 28.73 7.83
N LEU A 155 -1.57 28.38 7.94
CA LEU A 155 -0.61 29.06 8.82
C LEU A 155 -0.39 30.52 8.41
N GLU A 156 -0.33 30.81 7.12
CA GLU A 156 -0.26 32.19 6.59
C GLU A 156 -1.51 33.01 6.99
N SER A 157 -2.71 32.44 6.84
CA SER A 157 -3.98 33.06 7.24
C SER A 157 -4.02 33.37 8.73
N VAL A 158 -3.62 32.41 9.58
CA VAL A 158 -3.62 32.58 11.04
C VAL A 158 -2.67 33.70 11.48
N ARG A 159 -1.52 33.87 10.82
CA ARG A 159 -0.61 34.99 11.08
C ARG A 159 -1.23 36.35 10.75
N ASN A 160 -2.16 36.38 9.80
CA ASN A 160 -2.91 37.59 9.44
C ASN A 160 -4.16 37.80 10.32
N GLY A 161 -4.46 36.89 11.25
CA GLY A 161 -5.63 36.96 12.13
C GLY A 161 -6.90 36.34 11.53
N ASP A 162 -6.79 35.65 10.38
CA ASP A 162 -7.91 35.04 9.66
C ASP A 162 -7.91 33.52 9.78
N VAL A 163 -9.08 32.90 9.62
CA VAL A 163 -9.24 31.43 9.58
C VAL A 163 -9.80 31.04 8.21
N ILE A 164 -9.14 30.09 7.54
CA ILE A 164 -9.60 29.59 6.24
C ILE A 164 -10.68 28.51 6.39
N SER A 165 -11.58 28.43 5.42
CA SER A 165 -12.65 27.42 5.40
C SER A 165 -12.10 26.01 5.22
N ILE A 166 -12.73 25.05 5.89
CA ILE A 166 -12.46 23.62 5.76
C ILE A 166 -12.58 23.10 4.32
N ALA A 167 -13.31 23.80 3.45
CA ALA A 167 -13.45 23.47 2.03
C ALA A 167 -12.10 23.41 1.27
N TRP A 168 -11.05 24.07 1.78
CA TRP A 168 -9.69 23.96 1.23
C TRP A 168 -9.09 22.55 1.32
N GLN A 169 -9.64 21.65 2.15
CA GLN A 169 -9.23 20.25 2.21
C GLN A 169 -9.90 19.37 1.15
N LEU A 170 -10.94 19.83 0.45
CA LEU A 170 -11.62 19.00 -0.56
C LEU A 170 -10.67 18.47 -1.65
N PRO A 171 -9.67 19.23 -2.15
CA PRO A 171 -8.71 18.71 -3.13
C PRO A 171 -7.86 17.55 -2.62
N GLN A 172 -7.34 17.59 -1.38
CA GLN A 172 -6.56 16.47 -0.82
C GLN A 172 -7.43 15.23 -0.59
N TYR A 173 -8.69 15.38 -0.18
CA TYR A 173 -9.63 14.26 -0.03
C TYR A 173 -10.07 13.67 -1.38
N PHE A 174 -10.18 14.48 -2.43
CA PHE A 174 -10.44 13.95 -3.78
C PHE A 174 -9.24 13.16 -4.32
N LEU A 175 -8.02 13.66 -4.11
CA LEU A 175 -6.80 12.98 -4.54
C LEU A 175 -6.57 11.67 -3.78
N ILE A 176 -6.82 11.64 -2.47
CA ILE A 176 -6.67 10.41 -1.67
C ILE A 176 -7.71 9.35 -2.07
N ALA A 177 -8.93 9.76 -2.45
CA ALA A 177 -9.94 8.85 -3.00
C ALA A 177 -9.47 8.22 -4.32
N GLY A 178 -8.88 9.01 -5.22
CA GLY A 178 -8.26 8.50 -6.44
C GLY A 178 -7.12 7.53 -6.15
N SER A 179 -6.28 7.87 -5.18
CA SER A 179 -5.20 7.01 -4.69
C SER A 179 -5.71 5.67 -4.16
N GLU A 180 -6.77 5.68 -3.35
CA GLU A 180 -7.41 4.48 -2.79
C GLU A 180 -7.95 3.57 -3.88
N MET A 181 -8.73 4.13 -4.81
CA MET A 181 -9.32 3.36 -5.92
C MET A 181 -8.24 2.60 -6.71
N PHE A 182 -7.15 3.30 -7.06
CA PHE A 182 -6.08 2.71 -7.86
C PHE A 182 -5.16 1.78 -7.05
N THR A 183 -5.03 1.98 -5.74
CA THR A 183 -4.14 1.19 -4.90
C THR A 183 -4.87 0.04 -4.21
N TYR A 184 -5.77 0.31 -3.26
CA TYR A 184 -6.31 -0.73 -2.37
C TYR A 184 -7.10 -1.79 -3.13
N ILE A 185 -8.00 -1.36 -4.02
CA ILE A 185 -8.83 -2.27 -4.82
C ILE A 185 -7.92 -3.13 -5.73
N THR A 186 -7.03 -2.48 -6.46
CA THR A 186 -6.14 -3.17 -7.41
C THR A 186 -5.12 -4.06 -6.70
N GLN A 187 -4.63 -3.67 -5.53
CA GLN A 187 -3.69 -4.44 -4.74
C GLN A 187 -4.35 -5.75 -4.29
N LEU A 188 -5.56 -5.70 -3.73
CA LEU A 188 -6.31 -6.90 -3.38
C LEU A 188 -6.53 -7.82 -4.59
N GLU A 189 -6.95 -7.26 -5.73
CA GLU A 189 -7.09 -8.02 -6.98
C GLU A 189 -5.77 -8.63 -7.47
N PHE A 190 -4.65 -7.93 -7.32
CA PHE A 190 -3.34 -8.40 -7.73
C PHE A 190 -2.84 -9.53 -6.85
N PHE A 191 -2.91 -9.36 -5.53
CA PHE A 191 -2.50 -10.40 -4.58
C PHE A 191 -3.38 -11.64 -4.69
N TYR A 192 -4.68 -11.48 -4.94
CA TYR A 192 -5.59 -12.61 -5.11
C TYR A 192 -5.29 -13.41 -6.39
N ASP A 193 -4.98 -12.74 -7.50
CA ASP A 193 -4.71 -13.41 -8.78
C ASP A 193 -3.32 -14.02 -8.87
N GLU A 194 -2.31 -13.39 -8.25
CA GLU A 194 -0.96 -13.95 -8.18
C GLU A 194 -0.84 -15.07 -7.14
N ALA A 195 -1.79 -15.16 -6.20
CA ALA A 195 -1.79 -16.20 -5.18
C ALA A 195 -1.80 -17.61 -5.79
N PRO A 196 -1.05 -18.55 -5.21
CA PRO A 196 -1.34 -19.97 -5.36
C PRO A 196 -2.77 -20.31 -4.97
N ASP A 197 -3.40 -21.27 -5.66
CA ASP A 197 -4.78 -21.66 -5.35
C ASP A 197 -4.95 -22.19 -3.92
N SER A 198 -3.91 -22.82 -3.38
CA SER A 198 -3.83 -23.29 -2.00
C SER A 198 -3.65 -22.17 -0.96
N MET A 199 -3.17 -20.97 -1.37
CA MET A 199 -2.74 -19.88 -0.48
C MET A 199 -3.52 -18.57 -0.64
N LYS A 200 -4.66 -18.58 -1.35
CA LYS A 200 -5.48 -17.37 -1.57
C LYS A 200 -5.85 -16.63 -0.28
N SER A 201 -6.30 -17.37 0.74
CA SER A 201 -6.64 -16.78 2.05
C SER A 201 -5.43 -16.10 2.71
N MET A 202 -4.25 -16.75 2.64
CA MET A 202 -3.02 -16.19 3.18
C MET A 202 -2.64 -14.88 2.47
N CYS A 203 -2.78 -14.80 1.14
CA CYS A 203 -2.44 -13.59 0.38
C CYS A 203 -3.35 -12.39 0.76
N THR A 204 -4.63 -12.65 1.04
CA THR A 204 -5.53 -11.63 1.60
C THR A 204 -5.08 -11.20 3.01
N SER A 205 -4.69 -12.15 3.88
CA SER A 205 -4.14 -11.83 5.20
C SER A 205 -2.85 -11.01 5.12
N PHE A 206 -1.99 -11.27 4.12
CA PHE A 206 -0.80 -10.43 3.86
C PHE A 206 -1.19 -9.00 3.53
N SER A 207 -2.24 -8.78 2.74
CA SER A 207 -2.72 -7.43 2.42
C SER A 207 -3.17 -6.68 3.69
N LEU A 208 -3.93 -7.34 4.57
CA LEU A 208 -4.32 -6.77 5.87
C LEU A 208 -3.11 -6.53 6.80
N LEU A 209 -2.11 -7.41 6.75
CA LEU A 209 -0.86 -7.24 7.50
C LEU A 209 -0.11 -5.99 7.06
N ALA A 210 -0.08 -5.67 5.75
CA ALA A 210 0.52 -4.43 5.27
C ALA A 210 -0.18 -3.20 5.85
N ILE A 211 -1.51 -3.22 5.96
CA ILE A 211 -2.29 -2.13 6.57
C ILE A 211 -1.92 -1.97 8.05
N SER A 212 -1.88 -3.09 8.79
CA SER A 212 -1.50 -3.09 10.20
C SER A 212 -0.10 -2.53 10.42
N LEU A 213 0.89 -3.03 9.67
CA LEU A 213 2.26 -2.52 9.71
C LEU A 213 2.35 -1.06 9.28
N GLY A 214 1.53 -0.63 8.31
CA GLY A 214 1.45 0.77 7.88
C GLY A 214 0.96 1.68 9.00
N ASN A 215 -0.05 1.27 9.76
CA ASN A 215 -0.52 2.03 10.93
C ASN A 215 0.56 2.12 12.02
N TYR A 216 1.27 1.02 12.31
CA TYR A 216 2.41 1.07 13.24
C TYR A 216 3.52 1.99 12.74
N LEU A 217 3.84 1.93 11.44
CA LEU A 217 4.82 2.81 10.83
C LEU A 217 4.39 4.28 10.91
N SER A 218 3.11 4.59 10.69
CA SER A 218 2.56 5.94 10.87
C SER A 218 2.76 6.42 12.31
N SER A 219 2.38 5.62 13.31
CA SER A 219 2.59 5.96 14.72
C SER A 219 4.08 6.16 15.04
N PHE A 220 4.95 5.33 14.48
CA PHE A 220 6.39 5.46 14.63
C PHE A 220 6.92 6.77 14.00
N ILE A 221 6.48 7.11 12.78
CA ILE A 221 6.87 8.36 12.11
C ILE A 221 6.43 9.58 12.94
N VAL A 222 5.19 9.61 13.41
CA VAL A 222 4.69 10.69 14.27
C VAL A 222 5.53 10.79 15.55
N THR A 223 5.78 9.67 16.23
CA THR A 223 6.60 9.64 17.45
C THR A 223 8.01 10.16 17.20
N LEU A 224 8.64 9.73 16.10
CA LEU A 224 9.99 10.17 15.72
C LEU A 224 10.04 11.67 15.41
N VAL A 225 9.05 12.19 14.68
CA VAL A 225 8.95 13.62 14.37
C VAL A 225 8.73 14.44 15.64
N THR A 226 7.81 14.04 16.52
CA THR A 226 7.56 14.76 17.77
C THR A 226 8.79 14.73 18.68
N ALA A 227 9.48 13.58 18.79
CA ALA A 227 10.69 13.46 19.60
C ALA A 227 11.88 14.26 19.05
N SER A 228 12.02 14.37 17.72
CA SER A 228 13.13 15.10 17.09
C SER A 228 12.89 16.61 17.00
N THR A 229 11.64 17.05 16.94
CA THR A 229 11.30 18.46 16.72
C THR A 229 10.85 19.20 17.99
N GLY A 230 10.36 18.48 19.00
CA GLY A 230 9.89 19.03 20.28
C GLY A 230 10.97 19.23 21.36
N THR A 231 12.26 19.12 21.02
CA THR A 231 13.35 19.28 22.01
C THR A 231 13.68 20.75 22.29
N GLY A 232 13.97 21.07 23.55
CA GLY A 232 14.52 22.37 23.94
C GLY A 232 13.50 23.51 24.09
N GLY A 233 12.23 23.20 24.37
CA GLY A 233 11.17 24.19 24.58
C GLY A 233 10.49 24.69 23.30
N ASN A 234 10.81 24.10 22.15
CA ASN A 234 10.11 24.34 20.89
C ASN A 234 8.81 23.52 20.84
N SER A 235 7.76 24.07 20.22
CA SER A 235 6.45 23.40 20.06
C SER A 235 6.52 22.15 19.16
N GLY A 236 7.58 22.01 18.36
CA GLY A 236 7.73 20.92 17.40
C GLY A 236 6.78 21.06 16.19
N TRP A 237 6.77 20.05 15.31
CA TRP A 237 5.94 20.09 14.11
C TRP A 237 4.46 19.81 14.39
N ILE A 238 4.16 18.96 15.38
CA ILE A 238 2.79 18.57 15.76
C ILE A 238 2.55 18.82 17.27
N PRO A 239 2.43 20.09 17.69
CA PRO A 239 1.97 20.46 19.04
C PRO A 239 0.45 20.30 19.21
N ASP A 240 -0.03 20.39 20.45
CA ASP A 240 -1.47 20.44 20.77
C ASP A 240 -2.18 21.64 20.10
N ASP A 241 -1.53 22.81 20.08
CA ASP A 241 -2.00 23.99 19.34
C ASP A 241 -1.33 24.04 17.97
N LEU A 242 -2.04 23.54 16.95
CA LEU A 242 -1.56 23.45 15.57
C LEU A 242 -1.17 24.82 14.97
N ASN A 243 -1.66 25.93 15.51
CA ASN A 243 -1.28 27.27 15.06
C ASN A 243 0.17 27.63 15.39
N ARG A 244 0.75 26.97 16.38
CA ARG A 244 2.15 27.10 16.80
C ARG A 244 3.05 26.00 16.23
N GLY A 245 2.46 25.10 15.45
CA GLY A 245 3.14 23.95 14.85
C GLY A 245 3.52 24.20 13.39
N HIS A 246 4.10 23.15 12.81
CA HIS A 246 4.50 23.08 11.41
C HIS A 246 4.06 21.74 10.82
N LEU A 247 2.74 21.52 10.78
CA LEU A 247 2.15 20.31 10.20
C LEU A 247 2.42 20.24 8.68
N ASP A 248 2.70 21.39 8.04
CA ASP A 248 3.16 21.49 6.66
C ASP A 248 4.49 20.75 6.44
N TYR A 249 5.45 20.88 7.37
CA TYR A 249 6.71 20.14 7.31
C TYR A 249 6.51 18.63 7.47
N PHE A 250 5.58 18.23 8.34
CA PHE A 250 5.19 16.83 8.47
C PHE A 250 4.61 16.29 7.16
N PHE A 251 3.67 16.99 6.53
CA PHE A 251 3.12 16.58 5.23
C PHE A 251 4.16 16.57 4.11
N TRP A 252 5.08 17.54 4.06
CA TRP A 252 6.21 17.51 3.11
C TRP A 252 7.13 16.31 3.34
N SER A 253 7.40 15.93 4.59
CA SER A 253 8.21 14.76 4.90
C SER A 253 7.54 13.46 4.41
N LEU A 254 6.22 13.35 4.58
CA LEU A 254 5.44 12.22 4.07
C LEU A 254 5.37 12.24 2.54
N CYS A 255 5.25 13.41 1.91
CA CYS A 255 5.32 13.56 0.46
C CYS A 255 6.65 13.03 -0.09
N CYS A 256 7.78 13.43 0.51
CA CYS A 256 9.11 12.92 0.16
C CYS A 256 9.22 11.41 0.38
N LEU A 257 8.73 10.89 1.51
CA LEU A 257 8.73 9.45 1.81
C LEU A 257 7.89 8.66 0.79
N SER A 258 6.70 9.16 0.43
CA SER A 258 5.85 8.59 -0.62
C SER A 258 6.52 8.64 -1.99
N ALA A 259 7.25 9.70 -2.32
CA ALA A 259 8.00 9.80 -3.56
C ALA A 259 9.15 8.79 -3.65
N VAL A 260 9.93 8.64 -2.57
CA VAL A 260 10.97 7.61 -2.48
C VAL A 260 10.35 6.21 -2.60
N ASN A 261 9.23 5.97 -1.91
CA ASN A 261 8.50 4.70 -1.99
C ASN A 261 8.00 4.42 -3.40
N PHE A 262 7.48 5.43 -4.11
CA PHE A 262 7.06 5.29 -5.50
C PHE A 262 8.21 4.91 -6.43
N VAL A 263 9.38 5.56 -6.29
CA VAL A 263 10.57 5.20 -7.09
C VAL A 263 11.01 3.76 -6.81
N ALA A 264 11.06 3.36 -5.55
CA ALA A 264 11.37 1.98 -5.15
C ALA A 264 10.34 0.99 -5.72
N TYR A 265 9.05 1.31 -5.62
CA TYR A 265 7.97 0.53 -6.19
C TYR A 265 8.13 0.34 -7.69
N VAL A 266 8.40 1.41 -8.46
CA VAL A 266 8.63 1.30 -9.91
C VAL A 266 9.81 0.38 -10.22
N ALA A 267 10.89 0.45 -9.44
CA ALA A 267 12.03 -0.44 -9.60
C ALA A 267 11.65 -1.92 -9.34
N PHE A 268 10.84 -2.19 -8.32
CA PHE A 268 10.34 -3.54 -8.02
C PHE A 268 9.35 -4.04 -9.08
N ALA A 269 8.38 -3.22 -9.47
CA ALA A 269 7.37 -3.54 -10.47
C ALA A 269 8.00 -3.87 -11.84
N LYS A 270 9.07 -3.15 -12.24
CA LYS A 270 9.81 -3.45 -13.47
C LYS A 270 10.56 -4.79 -13.43
N ARG A 271 10.96 -5.24 -12.25
CA ARG A 271 11.67 -6.51 -12.04
C ARG A 271 10.72 -7.67 -11.73
N TYR A 272 9.45 -7.39 -11.49
CA TYR A 272 8.46 -8.40 -11.13
C TYR A 272 8.12 -9.29 -12.34
N LYS A 273 8.22 -10.61 -12.17
CA LYS A 273 7.81 -11.60 -13.15
C LYS A 273 6.47 -12.23 -12.73
N LEU A 274 5.47 -12.11 -13.59
CA LEU A 274 4.14 -12.71 -13.38
C LEU A 274 4.24 -14.24 -13.25
N LYS A 275 3.35 -14.82 -12.46
CA LYS A 275 3.16 -16.28 -12.36
C LYS A 275 2.85 -16.89 -13.73
N ARG A 276 3.41 -18.08 -14.01
CA ARG A 276 3.12 -18.87 -15.21
C ARG A 276 2.63 -20.25 -14.81
N ILE A 277 1.53 -20.68 -15.44
CA ILE A 277 0.91 -21.99 -15.23
C ILE A 277 1.23 -22.85 -16.44
N ILE A 278 1.69 -24.08 -16.23
CA ILE A 278 1.89 -25.05 -17.32
C ILE A 278 0.51 -25.55 -17.74
N VAL A 279 0.12 -25.25 -18.97
CA VAL A 279 -1.05 -25.87 -19.61
C VAL A 279 -0.55 -27.11 -20.34
N GLU A 280 -0.77 -28.30 -19.77
CA GLU A 280 -0.60 -29.55 -20.51
C GLU A 280 -1.72 -29.62 -21.57
N LEU A 281 -1.34 -29.56 -22.85
CA LEU A 281 -2.21 -29.76 -24.03
C LEU A 281 -2.38 -31.25 -24.32
#